data_AF-A0A2V2Z136-F1
#
_entry.id   AF-A0A2V2Z136-F1
#
_cell.length_a   1.000
_cell.length_b   1.000
_cell.length_c   1.000
_cell.angle_alpha   90.00
_cell.angle_beta   90.00
_cell.angle_gamma   90.00
#
_symmetry.space_group_name_H-M   'P 1'
#
loop_
_entity.id
_entity.type
_entity.pdbx_description
1 polymer ?
#
loop_
_entity_poly.entity_id
_entity_poly.type
_entity_poly.pdbx_seq_one_letter_code
_entity_poly.pdbx_strand_id
1 'polypeptide(L)'
;MKAWSNKPWKLLLTLVLLSVTWSVAVPEVHASPVNVQQESGSRTKQAIVEKWLQYRPLGTDGNYMSADNIYETTPQLTAPYAKGSIKHEYIEDGIKAANFVRYLAGLPDDLEADWSIEEQEQAAALLSAVNNQLLHGQEKPADMEQSLFDLGNVGTQRSNLIRGSKTFYNHVLGYMSDSDGVNIGTVGHRRWILNPLMAKTMFGMIYSAPDAKGSSSPFAAMYALNQDRDKAEVSYDYVAWPSAGFFPQELFATRDAWSVSLNTDKYDRKRTEDIKVTLIRERDGRTWQFDSSNKDTAGNYFSVETSGYGIPFSVIFRPDDIGAFSEDDTFKVAITGLYDTAGQAAKVQFQTTFFNLLSSPIARYTIQLHKGETLQLGTRSGARTDGVDYVSGNSSVAAIDASGVIKAVAPGSTWVSVDSYTGMLNRVNIVVADKTATEQVSKWAVKDYALAKSNGLVDKPHDHSYQTPISRYDFAALAIQMLETATSQYLYTEEIGIGHSPFKDVDDWRITWANLNGIIQGTGQNKFSPTNTITREQAATLMLNVYKQAQRILGKDEIVWEDIPRTVAAFTDDRAIAKWAKENVYRATELTIMKGTGSNQFTPKGKLTYEQTFVLLQNVFDLIEKQKNV
;
A
#
# COMPACT_ATOMS: atom_id res chain seq x y z
N MET A 1 71.58 41.30 -28.63
CA MET A 1 72.91 40.66 -28.77
C MET A 1 73.58 40.60 -27.40
N LYS A 2 74.15 39.44 -27.05
CA LYS A 2 75.07 39.11 -25.91
C LYS A 2 74.49 39.24 -24.49
N ALA A 3 74.25 38.20 -23.70
CA ALA A 3 75.04 37.04 -23.22
C ALA A 3 75.77 37.27 -21.87
N TRP A 4 75.23 36.59 -20.85
CA TRP A 4 75.86 35.81 -19.77
C TRP A 4 76.68 36.42 -18.61
N SER A 5 76.27 35.94 -17.42
CA SER A 5 77.00 35.43 -16.23
C SER A 5 77.48 36.38 -15.12
N ASN A 6 76.96 36.17 -13.89
CA ASN A 6 77.67 35.55 -12.75
C ASN A 6 76.91 35.79 -11.40
N LYS A 7 76.63 34.70 -10.68
CA LYS A 7 76.43 34.63 -9.20
C LYS A 7 77.82 34.38 -8.54
N PRO A 8 78.03 34.36 -7.20
CA PRO A 8 77.09 34.43 -6.06
C PRO A 8 77.54 35.36 -4.90
N TRP A 9 76.70 35.58 -3.88
CA TRP A 9 77.16 35.69 -2.48
C TRP A 9 76.10 35.20 -1.48
N LYS A 10 76.60 34.45 -0.50
CA LYS A 10 75.88 33.89 0.65
C LYS A 10 75.83 34.95 1.76
N LEU A 11 74.67 35.14 2.39
CA LEU A 11 74.60 35.65 3.76
C LEU A 11 73.61 34.78 4.55
N LEU A 12 74.12 34.20 5.63
CA LEU A 12 73.36 33.58 6.71
C LEU A 12 72.78 34.68 7.60
N LEU A 13 71.49 34.61 7.90
CA LEU A 13 70.87 35.31 9.03
C LEU A 13 69.78 34.42 9.60
N THR A 14 70.08 33.83 10.74
CA THR A 14 69.18 33.08 11.61
C THR A 14 68.15 34.05 12.20
N LEU A 15 66.86 33.80 11.94
CA LEU A 15 65.75 34.55 12.54
C LEU A 15 64.79 33.55 13.19
N VAL A 16 64.80 33.56 14.52
CA VAL A 16 63.83 32.88 15.38
C VAL A 16 62.50 33.62 15.25
N LEU A 17 61.48 32.96 14.69
CA LEU A 17 60.10 33.45 14.66
C LEU A 17 59.30 32.72 15.73
N LEU A 18 59.03 33.41 16.84
CA LEU A 18 57.95 33.05 17.76
C LEU A 18 56.61 33.24 17.04
N SER A 19 55.91 32.15 16.72
CA SER A 19 54.52 32.19 16.31
C SER A 19 53.61 32.17 17.54
N VAL A 20 53.07 33.33 17.90
CA VAL A 20 51.95 33.43 18.85
C VAL A 20 50.68 33.11 18.05
N THR A 21 50.14 31.90 18.22
CA THR A 21 48.84 31.53 17.65
C THR A 21 47.72 32.12 18.52
N TRP A 22 47.04 33.16 18.01
CA TRP A 22 45.74 33.56 18.54
C TRP A 22 44.70 32.57 18.03
N SER A 23 44.29 31.64 18.88
CA SER A 23 43.15 30.76 18.62
C SER A 23 41.87 31.58 18.73
N VAL A 24 41.33 32.04 17.60
CA VAL A 24 39.95 32.54 17.57
C VAL A 24 39.06 31.30 17.63
N ALA A 25 38.41 31.07 18.77
CA ALA A 25 37.37 30.07 18.88
C ALA A 25 36.24 30.47 17.93
N VAL A 26 36.14 29.78 16.79
CA VAL A 26 34.92 29.79 15.97
C VAL A 26 33.89 29.05 16.82
N PRO A 27 32.77 29.67 17.22
CA PRO A 27 31.72 28.91 17.88
C PRO A 27 31.30 27.79 16.95
N GLU A 28 31.31 26.55 17.44
CA GLU A 28 30.74 25.42 16.71
C GLU A 28 29.28 25.79 16.40
N VAL A 29 29.00 26.00 15.11
CA VAL A 29 27.64 26.14 14.62
C VAL A 29 27.06 24.73 14.62
N HIS A 30 26.59 24.28 15.79
CA HIS A 30 25.76 23.09 15.84
C HIS A 30 24.49 23.39 15.03
N ALA A 31 24.21 22.56 14.02
CA ALA A 31 22.93 22.62 13.31
C ALA A 31 21.79 22.54 14.35
N SER A 32 20.72 23.31 14.13
CA SER A 32 19.56 23.24 15.02
C SER A 32 19.00 21.80 15.02
N PRO A 33 18.55 21.29 16.18
CA PRO A 33 18.02 19.94 16.27
C PRO A 33 16.86 19.72 15.30
N VAL A 34 16.82 18.52 14.72
CA VAL A 34 15.65 18.06 13.97
C VAL A 34 14.45 17.99 14.91
N ASN A 35 13.37 18.68 14.57
CA ASN A 35 12.13 18.68 15.35
C ASN A 35 11.09 17.76 14.70
N VAL A 36 10.79 16.62 15.33
CA VAL A 36 9.95 15.57 14.75
C VAL A 36 8.55 16.06 14.39
N GLN A 37 7.91 16.86 15.25
CA GLN A 37 6.57 17.40 15.01
C GLN A 37 6.56 18.42 13.87
N GLN A 38 7.59 19.27 13.79
CA GLN A 38 7.72 20.25 12.71
C GLN A 38 8.00 19.57 11.36
N GLU A 39 8.90 18.59 11.34
CA GLU A 39 9.26 17.84 10.12
C GLU A 39 8.05 17.07 9.57
N SER A 40 7.44 16.22 10.38
CA SER A 40 6.29 15.41 9.94
C SER A 40 5.11 16.30 9.50
N GLY A 41 4.75 17.31 10.30
CA GLY A 41 3.59 18.16 10.05
C GLY A 41 3.72 19.15 8.87
N SER A 42 4.93 19.40 8.36
CA SER A 42 5.15 20.42 7.31
C SER A 42 5.36 19.84 5.90
N ARG A 43 5.58 18.53 5.77
CA ARG A 43 5.88 17.92 4.48
C ARG A 43 4.67 17.91 3.56
N THR A 44 4.93 18.21 2.30
CA THR A 44 3.95 18.07 1.22
C THR A 44 4.02 16.67 0.62
N LYS A 45 2.96 16.22 -0.08
CA LYS A 45 2.98 14.99 -0.88
C LYS A 45 4.18 14.97 -1.85
N GLN A 46 4.48 16.11 -2.48
CA GLN A 46 5.59 16.26 -3.42
C GLN A 46 6.95 16.07 -2.75
N ALA A 47 7.17 16.65 -1.57
CA ALA A 47 8.41 16.45 -0.82
C ALA A 47 8.60 14.98 -0.41
N ILE A 48 7.51 14.26 -0.11
CA ILE A 48 7.55 12.83 0.16
C ILE A 48 7.88 12.03 -1.11
N VAL A 49 7.31 12.39 -2.27
CA VAL A 49 7.64 11.77 -3.56
C VAL A 49 9.13 11.96 -3.89
N GLU A 50 9.64 13.18 -3.78
CA GLU A 50 11.05 13.50 -4.06
C GLU A 50 12.00 12.74 -3.14
N LYS A 51 11.66 12.64 -1.85
CA LYS A 51 12.45 11.85 -0.92
C LYS A 51 12.38 10.36 -1.20
N TRP A 52 11.18 9.84 -1.51
CA TRP A 52 11.02 8.46 -1.89
C TRP A 52 11.82 8.13 -3.16
N LEU A 53 11.89 9.02 -4.15
CA LEU A 53 12.71 8.80 -5.35
C LEU A 53 14.21 8.64 -5.04
N GLN A 54 14.71 9.27 -3.98
CA GLN A 54 16.10 9.11 -3.51
C GLN A 54 16.33 7.74 -2.86
N TYR A 55 15.29 7.19 -2.22
CA TYR A 55 15.36 5.96 -1.41
C TYR A 55 14.60 4.76 -1.99
N ARG A 56 14.03 4.90 -3.18
CA ARG A 56 13.27 3.83 -3.84
C ARG A 56 14.15 2.59 -3.99
N PRO A 57 13.58 1.39 -3.87
CA PRO A 57 14.37 0.18 -3.96
C PRO A 57 14.97 0.07 -5.36
N LEU A 58 16.21 -0.39 -5.43
CA LEU A 58 16.93 -0.61 -6.68
C LEU A 58 16.32 -1.74 -7.52
N GLY A 59 15.58 -2.66 -6.90
CA GLY A 59 14.81 -3.69 -7.56
C GLY A 59 13.77 -4.33 -6.65
N THR A 60 12.69 -4.82 -7.23
CA THR A 60 11.52 -5.33 -6.48
C THR A 60 11.05 -6.72 -6.93
N ASP A 61 11.64 -7.23 -8.01
CA ASP A 61 11.34 -8.57 -8.48
C ASP A 61 11.95 -9.65 -7.56
N GLY A 62 11.41 -10.86 -7.67
CA GLY A 62 11.83 -11.98 -6.83
C GLY A 62 13.22 -12.53 -7.13
N ASN A 63 13.92 -12.02 -8.15
CA ASN A 63 15.27 -12.39 -8.56
C ASN A 63 16.32 -11.36 -8.14
N TYR A 64 15.94 -10.10 -7.92
CA TYR A 64 16.87 -8.99 -7.64
C TYR A 64 17.89 -9.31 -6.53
N MET A 65 17.43 -9.86 -5.41
CA MET A 65 18.26 -10.32 -4.29
C MET A 65 18.17 -11.84 -4.08
N SER A 66 18.02 -12.63 -5.15
CA SER A 66 18.03 -14.10 -5.05
C SER A 66 19.35 -14.64 -4.47
N ALA A 67 19.36 -15.91 -4.04
CA ALA A 67 20.57 -16.56 -3.55
C ALA A 67 21.75 -16.52 -4.54
N ASP A 68 21.47 -16.54 -5.85
CA ASP A 68 22.49 -16.45 -6.90
C ASP A 68 23.04 -15.02 -7.09
N ASN A 69 22.31 -14.01 -6.62
CA ASN A 69 22.61 -12.61 -6.88
C ASN A 69 23.14 -11.87 -5.66
N ILE A 70 22.66 -12.17 -4.45
CA ILE A 70 22.92 -11.34 -3.27
C ILE A 70 24.34 -11.44 -2.71
N TYR A 71 24.99 -12.59 -2.82
CA TYR A 71 26.25 -12.84 -2.14
C TYR A 71 27.45 -12.33 -2.92
N GLU A 72 28.36 -11.66 -2.22
CA GLU A 72 29.74 -11.47 -2.68
C GLU A 72 30.53 -12.75 -2.42
N THR A 73 30.37 -13.33 -1.22
CA THR A 73 30.87 -14.67 -0.88
C THR A 73 29.72 -15.55 -0.42
N THR A 74 29.49 -16.68 -1.09
CA THR A 74 28.39 -17.60 -0.77
C THR A 74 28.55 -18.23 0.62
N PRO A 75 27.48 -18.25 1.46
CA PRO A 75 27.51 -18.92 2.76
C PRO A 75 27.56 -20.45 2.64
N GLN A 76 28.00 -21.12 3.71
CA GLN A 76 27.95 -22.58 3.89
C GLN A 76 27.13 -22.91 5.14
N LEU A 77 26.03 -23.63 4.93
CA LEU A 77 25.04 -23.98 5.98
C LEU A 77 25.33 -25.33 6.66
N THR A 78 26.46 -25.96 6.36
CA THR A 78 26.91 -27.24 6.94
C THR A 78 28.38 -27.12 7.34
N ALA A 79 28.84 -27.94 8.28
CA ALA A 79 30.25 -27.94 8.68
C ALA A 79 31.22 -28.23 7.51
N PRO A 80 32.35 -27.49 7.38
CA PRO A 80 32.67 -26.28 8.15
C PRO A 80 31.79 -25.10 7.72
N TYR A 81 31.07 -24.51 8.69
CA TYR A 81 30.14 -23.42 8.43
C TYR A 81 30.86 -22.16 7.97
N ALA A 82 30.22 -21.39 7.09
CA ALA A 82 30.71 -20.09 6.65
C ALA A 82 29.53 -19.10 6.50
N LYS A 83 29.66 -17.93 7.11
CA LYS A 83 28.65 -16.85 7.01
C LYS A 83 28.57 -16.22 5.62
N GLY A 84 29.64 -16.29 4.83
CA GLY A 84 29.74 -15.56 3.57
C GLY A 84 29.69 -14.04 3.77
N SER A 85 29.33 -13.30 2.72
CA SER A 85 29.14 -11.84 2.74
C SER A 85 28.16 -11.40 1.65
N ILE A 86 27.57 -10.22 1.82
CA ILE A 86 26.57 -9.64 0.92
C ILE A 86 27.21 -8.54 0.09
N LYS A 87 26.78 -8.39 -1.17
CA LYS A 87 27.25 -7.27 -2.00
C LYS A 87 26.80 -5.94 -1.43
N HIS A 88 27.71 -4.97 -1.44
CA HIS A 88 27.54 -3.66 -0.79
C HIS A 88 26.26 -2.96 -1.27
N GLU A 89 25.95 -2.96 -2.57
CA GLU A 89 24.78 -2.27 -3.11
C GLU A 89 23.45 -2.71 -2.49
N TYR A 90 23.33 -3.96 -2.05
CA TYR A 90 22.12 -4.47 -1.41
C TYR A 90 21.98 -3.99 0.03
N ILE A 91 23.09 -3.86 0.76
CA ILE A 91 23.09 -3.27 2.10
C ILE A 91 22.64 -1.81 2.03
N GLU A 92 23.21 -1.03 1.09
CA GLU A 92 22.83 0.38 0.88
C GLU A 92 21.33 0.53 0.52
N ASP A 93 20.78 -0.41 -0.25
CA ASP A 93 19.35 -0.44 -0.58
C ASP A 93 18.47 -0.65 0.69
N GLY A 94 18.93 -1.50 1.62
CA GLY A 94 18.30 -1.67 2.93
C GLY A 94 18.39 -0.42 3.82
N ILE A 95 19.55 0.25 3.82
CA ILE A 95 19.75 1.52 4.55
C ILE A 95 18.78 2.59 4.04
N LYS A 96 18.64 2.73 2.72
CA LYS A 96 17.67 3.66 2.11
C LYS A 96 16.25 3.38 2.54
N ALA A 97 15.85 2.11 2.63
CA ALA A 97 14.53 1.74 3.14
C ALA A 97 14.31 2.19 4.59
N ALA A 98 15.29 1.95 5.47
CA ALA A 98 15.25 2.38 6.86
C ALA A 98 15.21 3.92 6.98
N ASN A 99 15.98 4.62 6.15
CA ASN A 99 15.97 6.08 6.09
C ASN A 99 14.64 6.62 5.60
N PHE A 100 13.98 5.98 4.64
CA PHE A 100 12.68 6.45 4.17
C PHE A 100 11.59 6.36 5.24
N VAL A 101 11.53 5.27 5.99
CA VAL A 101 10.53 5.13 7.07
C VAL A 101 10.82 6.08 8.24
N ARG A 102 12.11 6.34 8.53
CA ARG A 102 12.52 7.35 9.52
C ARG A 102 12.21 8.76 9.07
N TYR A 103 12.48 9.08 7.80
CA TYR A 103 12.06 10.32 7.17
C TYR A 103 10.59 10.50 7.45
N LEU A 104 9.70 9.60 6.99
CA LEU A 104 8.25 9.71 7.18
C LEU A 104 7.83 9.93 8.63
N ALA A 105 8.48 9.29 9.60
CA ALA A 105 8.23 9.48 11.03
C ALA A 105 8.66 10.85 11.60
N GLY A 106 9.35 11.68 10.81
CA GLY A 106 9.87 12.99 11.20
C GLY A 106 11.29 12.94 11.79
N LEU A 107 11.94 11.78 11.76
CA LEU A 107 13.29 11.58 12.29
C LEU A 107 14.36 11.91 11.25
N PRO A 108 15.63 12.10 11.69
CA PRO A 108 16.77 12.10 10.77
C PRO A 108 16.81 10.81 9.93
N ASP A 109 16.92 10.99 8.62
CA ASP A 109 16.99 9.95 7.59
C ASP A 109 18.42 9.76 7.03
N ASP A 110 19.39 9.91 7.92
CA ASP A 110 20.85 9.88 7.71
C ASP A 110 21.50 8.65 8.37
N LEU A 111 20.76 7.53 8.49
CA LEU A 111 21.37 6.29 8.97
C LEU A 111 22.48 5.84 8.02
N GLU A 112 23.59 5.40 8.61
CA GLU A 112 24.72 4.80 7.91
C GLU A 112 24.82 3.30 8.19
N ALA A 113 25.43 2.57 7.25
CA ALA A 113 25.81 1.19 7.47
C ALA A 113 26.97 1.10 8.47
N ASP A 114 26.82 0.28 9.51
CA ASP A 114 27.89 -0.06 10.44
C ASP A 114 28.70 -1.25 9.94
N TRP A 115 29.67 -0.95 9.07
CA TRP A 115 30.58 -1.96 8.51
C TRP A 115 31.39 -2.72 9.57
N SER A 116 31.52 -2.19 10.79
CA SER A 116 32.26 -2.88 11.85
C SER A 116 31.55 -4.13 12.38
N ILE A 117 30.24 -4.26 12.11
CA ILE A 117 29.41 -5.40 12.53
C ILE A 117 28.82 -6.20 11.35
N GLU A 118 29.34 -6.02 10.13
CA GLU A 118 28.92 -6.79 8.94
C GLU A 118 28.94 -8.30 9.21
N GLU A 119 30.08 -8.77 9.73
CA GLU A 119 30.28 -10.19 10.01
C GLU A 119 29.29 -10.71 11.06
N GLN A 120 28.92 -9.87 12.03
CA GLN A 120 27.97 -10.21 13.09
C GLN A 120 26.58 -10.42 12.52
N GLU A 121 26.07 -9.47 11.73
CA GLU A 121 24.71 -9.56 11.18
C GLU A 121 24.59 -10.71 10.18
N GLN A 122 25.64 -10.95 9.39
CA GLN A 122 25.64 -12.09 8.49
C GLN A 122 25.74 -13.43 9.24
N ALA A 123 26.51 -13.51 10.34
CA ALA A 123 26.52 -14.68 11.20
C ALA A 123 25.17 -14.90 11.92
N ALA A 124 24.46 -13.83 12.29
CA ALA A 124 23.13 -13.92 12.87
C ALA A 124 22.13 -14.53 11.89
N ALA A 125 22.13 -14.05 10.64
CA ALA A 125 21.33 -14.63 9.57
C ALA A 125 21.69 -16.11 9.31
N LEU A 126 22.97 -16.47 9.38
CA LEU A 126 23.43 -17.87 9.24
C LEU A 126 22.82 -18.74 10.33
N LEU A 127 22.95 -18.30 11.58
CA LEU A 127 22.50 -19.08 12.73
C LEU A 127 20.97 -19.27 12.70
N SER A 128 20.22 -18.23 12.37
CA SER A 128 18.77 -18.32 12.15
C SER A 128 18.39 -19.25 11.00
N ALA A 129 19.15 -19.24 9.89
CA ALA A 129 18.90 -20.11 8.74
C ALA A 129 19.23 -21.59 9.03
N VAL A 130 20.34 -21.86 9.72
CA VAL A 130 20.78 -23.21 10.10
C VAL A 130 19.81 -23.85 11.09
N ASN A 131 19.37 -23.09 12.10
CA ASN A 131 18.41 -23.57 13.08
C ASN A 131 16.96 -23.49 12.55
N ASN A 132 16.74 -22.81 11.43
CA ASN A 132 15.43 -22.54 10.83
C ASN A 132 14.45 -21.88 11.84
N GLN A 133 14.94 -20.89 12.60
CA GLN A 133 14.24 -20.24 13.71
C GLN A 133 14.55 -18.74 13.82
N LEU A 134 13.57 -17.95 14.27
CA LEU A 134 13.70 -16.52 14.58
C LEU A 134 13.64 -16.33 16.11
N LEU A 135 14.78 -16.52 16.79
CA LEU A 135 14.89 -16.38 18.25
C LEU A 135 16.04 -15.44 18.62
N HIS A 136 15.81 -14.58 19.61
CA HIS A 136 16.81 -13.69 20.21
C HIS A 136 17.65 -14.44 21.26
N GLY A 137 18.50 -15.33 20.77
CA GLY A 137 19.20 -16.34 21.57
C GLY A 137 18.98 -17.72 20.97
N GLN A 138 20.03 -18.29 20.39
CA GLN A 138 19.95 -19.51 19.58
C GLN A 138 20.71 -20.65 20.25
N GLU A 139 20.31 -21.89 19.97
CA GLU A 139 21.08 -23.07 20.34
C GLU A 139 22.26 -23.25 19.38
N LYS A 140 23.42 -23.65 19.92
CA LYS A 140 24.62 -23.87 19.12
C LYS A 140 24.51 -25.21 18.37
N PRO A 141 24.62 -25.24 17.04
CA PRO A 141 24.79 -26.49 16.31
C PRO A 141 26.04 -27.23 16.80
N ALA A 142 25.92 -28.53 17.06
CA ALA A 142 26.97 -29.30 17.74
C ALA A 142 28.34 -29.26 17.02
N ASP A 143 28.30 -29.17 15.69
CA ASP A 143 29.44 -29.14 14.76
C ASP A 143 29.84 -27.73 14.30
N MET A 144 29.21 -26.67 14.85
CA MET A 144 29.59 -25.28 14.59
C MET A 144 30.70 -24.82 15.54
N GLU A 145 31.67 -24.09 14.96
CA GLU A 145 32.75 -23.46 15.73
C GLU A 145 32.18 -22.47 16.75
N GLN A 146 32.76 -22.45 17.96
CA GLN A 146 32.25 -21.62 19.05
C GLN A 146 32.30 -20.13 18.72
N SER A 147 33.37 -19.65 18.07
CA SER A 147 33.51 -18.21 17.77
C SER A 147 32.45 -17.73 16.77
N LEU A 148 32.15 -18.52 15.74
CA LEU A 148 31.09 -18.21 14.77
C LEU A 148 29.71 -18.23 15.42
N PHE A 149 29.46 -19.20 16.30
CA PHE A 149 28.22 -19.24 17.07
C PHE A 149 28.07 -18.01 17.97
N ASP A 150 29.10 -17.67 18.76
CA ASP A 150 29.06 -16.53 19.68
C ASP A 150 28.81 -15.23 18.91
N LEU A 151 29.49 -15.05 17.77
CA LEU A 151 29.31 -13.91 16.88
C LEU A 151 27.86 -13.81 16.37
N GLY A 152 27.32 -14.91 15.82
CA GLY A 152 25.95 -14.93 15.32
C GLY A 152 24.90 -14.77 16.42
N ASN A 153 25.12 -15.39 17.59
CA ASN A 153 24.21 -15.33 18.72
C ASN A 153 24.10 -13.90 19.28
N VAL A 154 25.22 -13.17 19.37
CA VAL A 154 25.22 -11.74 19.73
C VAL A 154 24.40 -10.93 18.72
N GLY A 155 24.58 -11.16 17.42
CA GLY A 155 23.77 -10.49 16.41
C GLY A 155 22.28 -10.79 16.55
N THR A 156 21.88 -12.06 16.75
CA THR A 156 20.46 -12.40 16.93
C THR A 156 19.81 -11.72 18.13
N GLN A 157 20.57 -11.41 19.19
CA GLN A 157 20.06 -10.74 20.38
C GLN A 157 19.92 -9.21 20.21
N ARG A 158 20.52 -8.63 19.18
CA ARG A 158 20.66 -7.18 19.00
C ARG A 158 20.01 -6.64 17.72
N SER A 159 19.29 -7.49 17.03
CA SER A 159 18.78 -7.21 15.69
C SER A 159 17.31 -7.54 15.58
N ASN A 160 16.61 -6.82 14.71
CA ASN A 160 15.33 -7.26 14.19
C ASN A 160 15.55 -8.52 13.34
N LEU A 161 14.75 -9.56 13.54
CA LEU A 161 14.87 -10.84 12.82
C LEU A 161 13.62 -11.10 11.97
N ILE A 162 13.80 -11.56 10.73
CA ILE A 162 12.68 -11.87 9.83
C ILE A 162 12.97 -13.04 8.90
N ARG A 163 11.90 -13.67 8.40
CA ARG A 163 11.94 -14.75 7.41
C ARG A 163 10.96 -14.48 6.27
N GLY A 164 11.35 -14.80 5.04
CA GLY A 164 10.43 -15.00 3.90
C GLY A 164 10.45 -13.92 2.82
N SER A 165 10.51 -12.63 3.18
CA SER A 165 10.62 -11.55 2.18
C SER A 165 11.99 -11.56 1.52
N LYS A 166 12.08 -11.25 0.22
CA LYS A 166 13.29 -11.42 -0.58
C LYS A 166 14.19 -10.19 -0.68
N THR A 167 13.79 -9.04 -0.15
CA THR A 167 14.58 -7.81 -0.21
C THR A 167 14.62 -7.11 1.14
N PHE A 168 15.72 -6.40 1.42
CA PHE A 168 15.84 -5.61 2.65
C PHE A 168 14.78 -4.51 2.75
N TYR A 169 14.39 -3.91 1.62
CA TYR A 169 13.28 -2.95 1.59
C TYR A 169 11.99 -3.57 2.16
N ASN A 170 11.64 -4.79 1.71
CA ASN A 170 10.46 -5.50 2.23
C ASN A 170 10.65 -6.01 3.66
N HIS A 171 11.88 -6.25 4.12
CA HIS A 171 12.14 -6.54 5.53
C HIS A 171 11.86 -5.33 6.41
N VAL A 172 12.36 -4.15 6.03
CA VAL A 172 12.09 -2.90 6.74
C VAL A 172 10.58 -2.66 6.82
N LEU A 173 9.85 -2.79 5.71
CA LEU A 173 8.38 -2.65 5.76
C LEU A 173 7.70 -3.71 6.62
N GLY A 174 8.20 -4.95 6.62
CA GLY A 174 7.73 -6.00 7.52
C GLY A 174 7.90 -5.63 9.00
N TYR A 175 9.09 -5.13 9.37
CA TYR A 175 9.36 -4.61 10.72
C TYR A 175 8.51 -3.39 11.07
N MET A 176 8.16 -2.56 10.08
CA MET A 176 7.28 -1.42 10.29
C MET A 176 5.81 -1.83 10.43
N SER A 177 5.36 -2.94 9.82
CA SER A 177 4.00 -3.46 10.03
C SER A 177 3.84 -4.00 11.45
N ASP A 178 4.64 -4.97 11.88
CA ASP A 178 4.71 -5.48 13.27
C ASP A 178 3.37 -5.76 13.98
N SER A 179 2.33 -6.06 13.20
CA SER A 179 0.92 -6.04 13.67
C SER A 179 0.28 -7.42 13.73
N ASP A 180 1.07 -8.48 13.58
CA ASP A 180 0.61 -9.83 13.84
C ASP A 180 0.28 -10.02 15.33
N GLY A 181 -0.45 -11.10 15.62
CA GLY A 181 -1.00 -11.32 16.96
C GLY A 181 0.04 -11.48 18.08
N VAL A 182 1.31 -11.73 17.75
CA VAL A 182 2.41 -11.85 18.71
C VAL A 182 3.05 -10.48 18.96
N ASN A 183 3.28 -9.71 17.90
CA ASN A 183 4.06 -8.47 17.99
C ASN A 183 3.22 -7.20 18.25
N ILE A 184 1.93 -7.22 17.94
CA ILE A 184 1.06 -6.03 18.03
C ILE A 184 1.07 -5.35 19.40
N GLY A 185 1.28 -6.10 20.48
CA GLY A 185 1.30 -5.54 21.83
C GLY A 185 2.50 -4.66 22.14
N THR A 186 3.60 -4.81 21.39
CA THR A 186 4.85 -4.08 21.64
C THR A 186 5.28 -3.22 20.45
N VAL A 187 4.98 -3.66 19.22
CA VAL A 187 5.52 -3.13 17.95
C VAL A 187 7.03 -2.85 18.04
N GLY A 188 7.75 -3.79 18.66
CA GLY A 188 9.15 -3.64 19.03
C GLY A 188 10.09 -3.41 17.85
N HIS A 189 9.91 -4.15 16.75
CA HIS A 189 10.75 -4.03 15.56
C HIS A 189 10.65 -2.63 14.96
N ARG A 190 9.42 -2.11 14.86
CA ARG A 190 9.13 -0.74 14.41
C ARG A 190 9.78 0.30 15.32
N ARG A 191 9.59 0.17 16.64
CA ARG A 191 10.04 1.18 17.60
C ARG A 191 11.58 1.26 17.67
N TRP A 192 12.28 0.15 17.45
CA TRP A 192 13.74 0.18 17.33
C TRP A 192 14.21 0.95 16.09
N ILE A 193 13.59 0.74 14.91
CA ILE A 193 13.93 1.50 13.69
C ILE A 193 13.62 3.00 13.86
N LEU A 194 12.51 3.30 14.56
CA LEU A 194 12.09 4.68 14.87
C LEU A 194 12.74 5.25 16.15
N ASN A 195 13.83 4.65 16.64
CA ASN A 195 14.57 5.19 17.77
C ASN A 195 15.27 6.52 17.37
N PRO A 196 15.00 7.64 18.05
CA PRO A 196 15.65 8.92 17.73
C PRO A 196 17.17 8.89 17.84
N LEU A 197 17.72 8.04 18.71
CA LEU A 197 19.17 7.95 18.96
C LEU A 197 19.92 7.07 17.95
N MET A 198 19.19 6.42 17.05
CA MET A 198 19.79 5.56 16.04
C MET A 198 20.49 6.43 14.97
N ALA A 199 21.78 6.15 14.76
CA ALA A 199 22.61 6.73 13.70
C ALA A 199 23.14 5.67 12.74
N LYS A 200 23.22 4.41 13.17
CA LYS A 200 23.76 3.32 12.35
C LYS A 200 22.93 2.05 12.44
N THR A 201 23.01 1.23 11.41
CA THR A 201 22.45 -0.12 11.37
C THR A 201 23.29 -1.00 10.44
N MET A 202 23.01 -2.29 10.42
CA MET A 202 23.64 -3.21 9.49
C MET A 202 22.70 -4.35 9.18
N PHE A 203 22.87 -4.98 8.02
CA PHE A 203 22.02 -6.07 7.56
C PHE A 203 22.81 -7.35 7.31
N GLY A 204 22.15 -8.48 7.56
CA GLY A 204 22.57 -9.80 7.11
C GLY A 204 21.40 -10.56 6.51
N MET A 205 21.66 -11.45 5.55
CA MET A 205 20.63 -12.30 4.94
C MET A 205 21.21 -13.62 4.44
N ILE A 206 20.62 -14.74 4.87
CA ILE A 206 20.96 -16.09 4.42
C ILE A 206 19.72 -16.85 3.95
N TYR A 207 19.80 -17.40 2.73
CA TYR A 207 18.81 -18.34 2.23
C TYR A 207 18.99 -19.69 2.90
N SER A 208 17.91 -20.22 3.47
CA SER A 208 17.89 -21.56 4.05
C SER A 208 18.14 -22.64 2.99
N ALA A 209 18.49 -23.83 3.47
CA ALA A 209 18.38 -25.03 2.65
C ALA A 209 16.94 -25.14 2.07
N PRO A 210 16.78 -25.68 0.84
CA PRO A 210 15.47 -25.88 0.25
C PRO A 210 14.59 -26.76 1.14
N ASP A 211 13.33 -26.37 1.30
CA ASP A 211 12.33 -27.21 1.97
C ASP A 211 11.96 -28.43 1.12
N ALA A 212 11.06 -29.29 1.62
CA ALA A 212 10.59 -30.48 0.91
C ALA A 212 9.92 -30.18 -0.46
N LYS A 213 9.55 -28.92 -0.71
CA LYS A 213 8.97 -28.44 -1.98
C LYS A 213 10.02 -27.78 -2.88
N GLY A 214 11.30 -27.80 -2.48
CA GLY A 214 12.41 -27.19 -3.21
C GLY A 214 12.49 -25.67 -3.05
N SER A 215 11.79 -25.07 -2.08
CA SER A 215 11.79 -23.62 -1.87
C SER A 215 12.75 -23.23 -0.75
N SER A 216 13.66 -22.30 -1.04
CA SER A 216 14.52 -21.67 -0.02
C SER A 216 13.91 -20.36 0.47
N SER A 217 13.88 -20.17 1.79
CA SER A 217 13.40 -18.92 2.41
C SER A 217 14.59 -18.13 2.97
N PRO A 218 14.67 -16.82 2.71
CA PRO A 218 15.68 -15.99 3.35
C PRO A 218 15.35 -15.78 4.83
N PHE A 219 16.39 -15.82 5.65
CA PHE A 219 16.44 -15.33 7.02
C PHE A 219 17.31 -14.08 7.04
N ALA A 220 16.84 -13.01 7.68
CA ALA A 220 17.57 -11.75 7.73
C ALA A 220 17.60 -11.15 9.14
N ALA A 221 18.67 -10.40 9.38
CA ALA A 221 18.90 -9.64 10.59
C ALA A 221 19.15 -8.18 10.22
N MET A 222 18.60 -7.26 11.01
CA MET A 222 18.89 -5.82 10.93
C MET A 222 19.28 -5.32 12.32
N TYR A 223 20.52 -4.84 12.49
CA TYR A 223 20.98 -4.30 13.78
C TYR A 223 20.12 -3.12 14.24
N ALA A 224 19.54 -3.24 15.43
CA ALA A 224 18.42 -2.38 15.85
C ALA A 224 18.71 -1.59 17.13
N LEU A 225 19.81 -1.89 17.84
CA LEU A 225 20.11 -1.35 19.17
C LEU A 225 21.15 -0.21 19.16
N ASN A 226 21.38 0.44 18.02
CA ASN A 226 22.29 1.59 17.95
C ASN A 226 21.70 2.81 18.69
N GLN A 227 22.54 3.53 19.42
CA GLN A 227 22.19 4.75 20.17
C GLN A 227 23.30 5.81 20.10
N ASP A 228 24.06 5.84 19.01
CA ASP A 228 25.26 6.67 18.90
C ASP A 228 24.94 8.15 18.67
N ARG A 229 23.72 8.50 18.26
CA ARG A 229 23.34 9.90 18.02
C ARG A 229 23.21 10.66 19.34
N ASP A 230 23.68 11.90 19.35
CA ASP A 230 23.47 12.80 20.47
C ASP A 230 21.97 13.08 20.66
N LYS A 231 21.50 12.99 21.91
CA LYS A 231 20.12 13.34 22.30
C LYS A 231 19.77 14.78 21.91
N ALA A 232 20.75 15.68 21.90
CA ALA A 232 20.57 17.08 21.55
C ALA A 232 20.29 17.32 20.06
N GLU A 233 20.52 16.34 19.18
CA GLU A 233 20.27 16.46 17.74
C GLU A 233 18.80 16.29 17.35
N VAL A 234 17.98 15.65 18.20
CA VAL A 234 16.58 15.34 17.88
C VAL A 234 15.66 15.77 19.01
N SER A 235 14.79 16.73 18.72
CA SER A 235 13.74 17.19 19.62
C SER A 235 12.40 16.60 19.22
N TYR A 236 11.68 16.03 20.18
CA TYR A 236 10.35 15.46 19.95
C TYR A 236 9.49 15.49 21.21
N ASP A 237 8.19 15.60 21.03
CA ASP A 237 7.18 15.25 22.04
C ASP A 237 6.84 13.77 21.94
N TYR A 238 6.68 13.30 20.71
CA TYR A 238 6.38 11.91 20.39
C TYR A 238 6.93 11.52 19.01
N VAL A 239 6.97 10.25 18.71
CA VAL A 239 7.21 9.69 17.37
C VAL A 239 6.02 8.80 17.04
N ALA A 240 5.34 9.09 15.93
CA ALA A 240 4.11 8.39 15.54
C ALA A 240 4.30 7.62 14.22
N TRP A 241 3.62 6.48 14.12
CA TRP A 241 3.48 5.69 12.90
C TRP A 241 2.02 5.22 12.77
N PRO A 242 1.29 5.64 11.73
CA PRO A 242 1.68 6.69 10.77
C PRO A 242 1.87 8.04 11.48
N SER A 243 2.67 8.92 10.88
CA SER A 243 3.02 10.23 11.45
C SER A 243 1.95 11.30 11.16
N ALA A 244 2.11 12.47 11.79
CA ALA A 244 1.28 13.63 11.49
C ALA A 244 1.55 14.15 10.06
N GLY A 245 0.54 14.75 9.42
CA GLY A 245 0.64 15.25 8.06
C GLY A 245 0.32 14.19 7.00
N PHE A 246 0.92 14.30 5.82
CA PHE A 246 0.69 13.38 4.72
C PHE A 246 1.45 12.06 4.91
N PHE A 247 0.78 10.93 4.66
CA PHE A 247 1.36 9.60 4.80
C PHE A 247 1.02 8.68 3.62
N PRO A 248 2.00 8.03 2.96
CA PRO A 248 1.75 7.09 1.86
C PRO A 248 0.95 5.86 2.31
N GLN A 249 -0.20 5.60 1.70
CA GLN A 249 -0.99 4.41 2.04
C GLN A 249 -0.31 3.09 1.64
N GLU A 250 0.65 3.13 0.72
CA GLU A 250 1.44 1.96 0.30
C GLU A 250 2.34 1.40 1.40
N LEU A 251 2.54 2.13 2.49
CA LEU A 251 3.46 1.80 3.59
C LEU A 251 2.74 1.48 4.90
N PHE A 252 1.41 1.54 4.91
CA PHE A 252 0.59 1.27 6.09
C PHE A 252 -0.68 0.53 5.67
N ALA A 253 -0.80 -0.73 6.03
CA ALA A 253 -1.97 -1.54 5.73
C ALA A 253 -3.12 -1.22 6.69
N THR A 254 -4.35 -1.49 6.26
CA THR A 254 -5.55 -1.30 7.10
C THR A 254 -5.59 -2.18 8.35
N ARG A 255 -4.76 -3.24 8.40
CA ARG A 255 -4.59 -4.11 9.57
C ARG A 255 -3.36 -3.78 10.40
N ASP A 256 -2.59 -2.77 10.01
CA ASP A 256 -1.45 -2.31 10.79
C ASP A 256 -1.94 -1.52 12.03
N ALA A 257 -1.26 -1.74 13.15
CA ALA A 257 -1.47 -1.00 14.37
C ALA A 257 -0.79 0.37 14.29
N TRP A 258 -1.52 1.38 14.71
CA TRP A 258 -1.01 2.71 14.97
C TRP A 258 -0.15 2.68 16.23
N SER A 259 0.92 3.46 16.27
CA SER A 259 1.76 3.58 17.46
C SER A 259 2.26 5.01 17.67
N VAL A 260 2.25 5.46 18.92
CA VAL A 260 2.74 6.77 19.35
C VAL A 260 3.69 6.57 20.52
N SER A 261 4.99 6.66 20.24
CA SER A 261 6.06 6.59 21.24
C SER A 261 6.29 7.97 21.86
N LEU A 262 6.08 8.10 23.17
CA LEU A 262 6.06 9.35 23.92
C LEU A 262 7.43 9.63 24.56
N ASN A 263 7.89 10.89 24.48
CA ASN A 263 9.15 11.30 25.10
C ASN A 263 9.07 11.18 26.63
N THR A 264 9.89 10.30 27.21
CA THR A 264 9.89 10.04 28.66
C THR A 264 10.48 11.15 29.51
N ASP A 265 11.16 12.13 28.90
CA ASP A 265 11.58 13.35 29.59
C ASP A 265 10.39 14.32 29.77
N LYS A 266 9.34 14.16 28.95
CA LYS A 266 8.14 15.01 28.94
C LYS A 266 6.93 14.35 29.57
N TYR A 267 6.76 13.04 29.43
CA TYR A 267 5.57 12.30 29.86
C TYR A 267 5.86 11.24 30.92
N ASP A 268 4.98 11.12 31.91
CA ASP A 268 5.04 10.12 32.98
C ASP A 268 4.61 8.74 32.49
N ARG A 269 5.59 7.85 32.29
CA ARG A 269 5.36 6.47 31.84
C ARG A 269 4.88 5.52 32.95
N LYS A 270 4.68 5.98 34.18
CA LYS A 270 4.23 5.14 35.31
C LYS A 270 2.71 5.19 35.51
N ARG A 271 2.07 6.28 35.10
CA ARG A 271 0.61 6.46 35.13
C ARG A 271 0.05 6.17 33.76
N THR A 272 -0.43 4.94 33.57
CA THR A 272 -0.83 4.42 32.25
C THR A 272 -2.26 3.90 32.21
N GLU A 273 -2.85 3.64 33.37
CA GLU A 273 -4.18 3.05 33.57
C GLU A 273 -5.31 3.88 32.96
N ASP A 274 -5.17 5.21 32.95
CA ASP A 274 -6.18 6.14 32.47
C ASP A 274 -5.99 6.55 31.00
N ILE A 275 -4.96 6.04 30.32
CA ILE A 275 -4.65 6.43 28.95
C ILE A 275 -5.73 5.90 28.00
N LYS A 276 -6.26 6.81 27.17
CA LYS A 276 -7.28 6.50 26.15
C LYS A 276 -6.94 7.17 24.83
N VAL A 277 -7.36 6.52 23.74
CA VAL A 277 -7.23 7.07 22.39
C VAL A 277 -8.61 7.25 21.76
N THR A 278 -8.81 8.37 21.08
CA THR A 278 -9.91 8.57 20.13
C THR A 278 -9.31 8.73 18.74
N LEU A 279 -9.78 7.92 17.79
CA LEU A 279 -9.46 8.02 16.37
C LEU A 279 -10.73 8.40 15.62
N ILE A 280 -10.69 9.46 14.82
CA ILE A 280 -11.84 9.90 14.01
C ILE A 280 -11.40 9.96 12.56
N ARG A 281 -12.10 9.24 11.68
CA ARG A 281 -11.94 9.43 10.24
C ARG A 281 -12.86 10.55 9.77
N GLU A 282 -12.32 11.51 9.03
CA GLU A 282 -13.07 12.69 8.62
C GLU A 282 -14.12 12.39 7.54
N ARG A 283 -13.82 11.51 6.58
CA ARG A 283 -14.68 11.30 5.40
C ARG A 283 -16.09 10.81 5.74
N ASP A 284 -16.24 10.14 6.88
CA ASP A 284 -17.48 9.47 7.30
C ASP A 284 -17.81 9.68 8.79
N GLY A 285 -17.02 10.49 9.50
CA GLY A 285 -17.18 10.74 10.92
C GLY A 285 -17.02 9.50 11.82
N ARG A 286 -16.60 8.35 11.28
CA ARG A 286 -16.45 7.12 12.08
C ARG A 286 -15.42 7.35 13.17
N THR A 287 -15.81 6.97 14.38
CA THR A 287 -15.04 7.20 15.60
C THR A 287 -14.76 5.87 16.28
N TRP A 288 -13.49 5.61 16.56
CA TRP A 288 -13.04 4.50 17.39
C TRP A 288 -12.49 5.05 18.71
N GLN A 289 -12.85 4.38 19.79
CA GLN A 289 -12.34 4.67 21.13
C GLN A 289 -11.57 3.46 21.63
N PHE A 290 -10.41 3.71 22.21
CA PHE A 290 -9.49 2.70 22.69
C PHE A 290 -9.13 2.95 24.14
N ASP A 291 -9.22 1.89 24.94
CA ASP A 291 -8.72 1.84 26.30
C ASP A 291 -8.25 0.42 26.65
N SER A 292 -7.87 0.22 27.92
CA SER A 292 -7.34 -1.05 28.41
C SER A 292 -8.27 -2.26 28.21
N SER A 293 -9.55 -2.08 27.89
CA SER A 293 -10.49 -3.17 27.59
C SER A 293 -10.35 -3.75 26.17
N ASN A 294 -9.79 -3.02 25.20
CA ASN A 294 -9.62 -3.50 23.83
C ASN A 294 -8.40 -4.44 23.74
N LYS A 295 -8.64 -5.73 23.43
CA LYS A 295 -7.63 -6.80 23.45
C LYS A 295 -7.61 -7.70 22.21
N ASP A 296 -8.47 -7.42 21.23
CA ASP A 296 -8.57 -8.27 20.04
C ASP A 296 -7.38 -8.05 19.10
N THR A 297 -6.43 -8.98 19.13
CA THR A 297 -5.22 -8.95 18.30
C THR A 297 -5.48 -9.23 16.83
N ALA A 298 -6.70 -9.54 16.41
CA ALA A 298 -7.11 -9.62 15.00
C ALA A 298 -7.97 -8.42 14.53
N GLY A 299 -8.55 -7.67 15.47
CA GLY A 299 -9.44 -6.53 15.24
C GLY A 299 -9.10 -5.34 16.14
N ASN A 300 -10.07 -4.91 16.94
CA ASN A 300 -9.99 -3.71 17.79
C ASN A 300 -9.04 -3.92 18.98
N TYR A 301 -7.89 -3.25 18.94
CA TYR A 301 -6.77 -3.51 19.84
C TYR A 301 -6.25 -2.23 20.53
N PHE A 302 -5.81 -2.37 21.78
CA PHE A 302 -5.11 -1.33 22.53
C PHE A 302 -4.07 -1.89 23.52
N SER A 303 -2.89 -1.27 23.55
CA SER A 303 -1.89 -1.48 24.60
C SER A 303 -1.12 -0.19 24.92
N VAL A 304 -0.59 -0.15 26.15
CA VAL A 304 0.46 0.79 26.54
C VAL A 304 1.67 -0.03 26.93
N GLU A 305 2.80 0.23 26.29
CA GLU A 305 4.04 -0.53 26.46
C GLU A 305 5.16 0.41 26.93
N THR A 306 5.84 0.07 28.02
CA THR A 306 6.85 0.91 28.70
C THR A 306 8.24 0.27 28.78
N SER A 307 8.45 -0.86 28.11
CA SER A 307 9.73 -1.55 27.96
C SER A 307 10.58 -0.90 26.88
N GLY A 308 11.89 -1.15 26.93
CA GLY A 308 12.91 -0.49 26.11
C GLY A 308 13.06 -1.05 24.70
N TYR A 309 12.13 -0.69 23.79
CA TYR A 309 12.28 -0.93 22.35
C TYR A 309 12.63 0.38 21.62
N GLY A 310 13.72 1.04 22.00
CA GLY A 310 13.95 2.45 21.66
C GLY A 310 13.32 3.36 22.72
N ILE A 311 12.29 4.14 22.36
CA ILE A 311 11.57 5.00 23.32
C ILE A 311 10.74 4.13 24.28
N PRO A 312 10.98 4.16 25.61
CA PRO A 312 10.36 3.23 26.57
C PRO A 312 8.99 3.72 27.08
N PHE A 313 8.13 4.20 26.17
CA PHE A 313 6.74 4.56 26.44
C PHE A 313 6.00 4.68 25.11
N SER A 314 5.12 3.74 24.79
CA SER A 314 4.37 3.72 23.54
C SER A 314 2.90 3.39 23.76
N VAL A 315 2.03 4.16 23.15
CA VAL A 315 0.59 3.89 23.05
C VAL A 315 0.33 3.25 21.69
N ILE A 316 -0.29 2.07 21.67
CA ILE A 316 -0.49 1.26 20.46
C ILE A 316 -1.97 0.94 20.34
N PHE A 317 -2.54 1.13 19.14
CA PHE A 317 -3.96 0.91 18.93
C PHE A 317 -4.25 0.50 17.48
N ARG A 318 -5.33 -0.26 17.27
CA ARG A 318 -5.79 -0.62 15.92
C ARG A 318 -7.31 -0.65 15.87
N PRO A 319 -7.94 0.11 14.96
CA PRO A 319 -9.38 0.03 14.73
C PRO A 319 -9.76 -1.29 14.04
N ASP A 320 -10.91 -1.84 14.40
CA ASP A 320 -11.62 -2.83 13.59
C ASP A 320 -12.36 -2.15 12.42
N ASP A 321 -12.67 -2.93 11.39
CA ASP A 321 -13.54 -2.53 10.27
C ASP A 321 -13.25 -1.15 9.67
N ILE A 322 -11.97 -0.75 9.65
CA ILE A 322 -11.54 0.54 9.09
C ILE A 322 -11.81 0.59 7.57
N GLY A 323 -11.76 -0.55 6.87
CA GLY A 323 -11.89 -0.60 5.42
C GLY A 323 -10.70 0.04 4.69
N ALA A 324 -10.72 0.05 3.36
CA ALA A 324 -9.64 0.63 2.56
C ALA A 324 -9.48 2.14 2.80
N PHE A 325 -8.23 2.61 2.78
CA PHE A 325 -7.92 4.03 2.70
C PHE A 325 -8.32 4.59 1.33
N SER A 326 -8.60 5.89 1.29
CA SER A 326 -8.90 6.64 0.07
C SER A 326 -7.85 7.72 -0.13
N GLU A 327 -7.82 8.33 -1.33
CA GLU A 327 -7.03 9.54 -1.54
C GLU A 327 -7.48 10.63 -0.55
N ASP A 328 -6.51 11.26 0.11
CA ASP A 328 -6.73 12.32 1.12
C ASP A 328 -7.59 11.89 2.33
N ASP A 329 -7.58 10.60 2.68
CA ASP A 329 -8.32 10.07 3.83
C ASP A 329 -7.66 10.52 5.15
N THR A 330 -8.34 11.44 5.85
CA THR A 330 -7.79 12.10 7.04
C THR A 330 -8.33 11.49 8.34
N PHE A 331 -7.41 11.21 9.26
CA PHE A 331 -7.67 10.66 10.58
C PHE A 331 -7.15 11.60 11.66
N LYS A 332 -8.02 11.94 12.62
CA LYS A 332 -7.66 12.69 13.83
C LYS A 332 -7.38 11.73 14.96
N VAL A 333 -6.20 11.86 15.57
CA VAL A 333 -5.79 11.09 16.75
C VAL A 333 -5.80 12.01 17.96
N ALA A 334 -6.42 11.56 19.06
CA ALA A 334 -6.33 12.23 20.35
C ALA A 334 -6.02 11.21 21.45
N ILE A 335 -4.90 11.39 22.15
CA ILE A 335 -4.49 10.61 23.31
C ILE A 335 -4.69 11.45 24.57
N THR A 336 -5.45 10.92 25.51
CA THR A 336 -5.81 11.57 26.78
C THR A 336 -5.47 10.67 27.96
N GLY A 337 -5.57 11.17 29.19
CA GLY A 337 -5.14 10.44 30.39
C GLY A 337 -3.63 10.40 30.58
N LEU A 338 -2.89 11.21 29.81
CA LEU A 338 -1.45 11.39 29.96
C LEU A 338 -1.18 12.39 31.09
N TYR A 339 -0.01 12.25 31.71
CA TYR A 339 0.54 13.24 32.62
C TYR A 339 1.95 13.60 32.17
N ASP A 340 2.34 14.86 32.37
CA ASP A 340 3.73 15.25 32.22
C ASP A 340 4.58 14.76 33.41
N THR A 341 5.90 14.90 33.30
CA THR A 341 6.83 14.50 34.39
C THR A 341 6.69 15.36 35.65
N ALA A 342 6.00 16.50 35.60
CA ALA A 342 5.63 17.33 36.75
C ALA A 342 4.28 16.93 37.37
N GLY A 343 3.57 15.95 36.80
CA GLY A 343 2.28 15.45 37.26
C GLY A 343 1.07 16.28 36.82
N GLN A 344 1.21 17.19 35.86
CA GLN A 344 0.09 17.91 35.25
C GLN A 344 -0.56 17.08 34.15
N ALA A 345 -1.88 17.20 34.01
CA ALA A 345 -2.61 16.50 32.94
C ALA A 345 -2.14 17.00 31.56
N ALA A 346 -1.85 16.05 30.68
CA ALA A 346 -1.37 16.28 29.33
C ALA A 346 -2.22 15.54 28.30
N LYS A 347 -2.05 15.91 27.03
CA LYS A 347 -2.66 15.22 25.88
C LYS A 347 -1.75 15.30 24.67
N VAL A 348 -1.90 14.35 23.75
CA VAL A 348 -1.29 14.39 22.42
C VAL A 348 -2.40 14.40 21.38
N GLN A 349 -2.31 15.29 20.39
CA GLN A 349 -3.28 15.37 19.29
C GLN A 349 -2.56 15.65 17.98
N PHE A 350 -2.94 14.93 16.92
CA PHE A 350 -2.44 15.16 15.56
C PHE A 350 -3.43 14.62 14.52
N GLN A 351 -3.12 14.88 13.25
CA GLN A 351 -3.89 14.38 12.12
C GLN A 351 -2.94 13.72 11.12
N THR A 352 -3.39 12.61 10.54
CA THR A 352 -2.70 11.90 9.46
C THR A 352 -3.62 11.88 8.25
N THR A 353 -3.12 12.28 7.09
CA THR A 353 -3.84 12.25 5.81
C THR A 353 -3.17 11.24 4.90
N PHE A 354 -3.84 10.12 4.65
CA PHE A 354 -3.35 9.11 3.73
C PHE A 354 -3.50 9.57 2.28
N PHE A 355 -2.51 9.25 1.45
CA PHE A 355 -2.55 9.54 0.01
C PHE A 355 -1.86 8.43 -0.80
N ASN A 356 -2.20 8.32 -2.07
CA ASN A 356 -1.52 7.45 -3.03
C ASN A 356 -0.17 8.06 -3.38
N LEU A 357 0.93 7.41 -3.01
CA LEU A 357 2.26 7.82 -3.46
C LEU A 357 2.46 7.53 -4.94
N LEU A 358 2.04 6.34 -5.38
CA LEU A 358 2.28 5.81 -6.71
C LEU A 358 0.99 5.62 -7.50
N SER A 359 1.11 5.72 -8.82
CA SER A 359 0.01 5.35 -9.71
C SER A 359 -0.20 3.84 -9.72
N SER A 360 -1.45 3.40 -9.82
CA SER A 360 -1.82 1.98 -9.83
C SER A 360 -2.83 1.67 -10.93
N PRO A 361 -2.78 0.48 -11.56
CA PRO A 361 -3.81 0.09 -12.52
C PRO A 361 -5.19 -0.02 -11.87
N ILE A 362 -6.22 0.37 -12.62
CA ILE A 362 -7.61 0.22 -12.19
C ILE A 362 -8.07 -1.23 -12.36
N ALA A 363 -7.71 -1.85 -13.49
CA ALA A 363 -8.21 -3.14 -13.90
C ALA A 363 -7.81 -4.27 -12.92
N ARG A 364 -8.81 -5.07 -12.50
CA ARG A 364 -8.62 -6.25 -11.63
C ARG A 364 -8.79 -7.57 -12.35
N TYR A 365 -9.63 -7.59 -13.40
CA TYR A 365 -9.93 -8.78 -14.17
C TYR A 365 -9.09 -8.84 -15.45
N THR A 366 -9.05 -10.03 -16.06
CA THR A 366 -8.28 -10.24 -17.29
C THR A 366 -8.90 -9.48 -18.45
N ILE A 367 -8.08 -8.65 -19.11
CA ILE A 367 -8.45 -7.95 -20.33
C ILE A 367 -8.08 -8.82 -21.53
N GLN A 368 -9.03 -9.02 -22.45
CA GLN A 368 -8.77 -9.64 -23.74
C GLN A 368 -8.50 -8.57 -24.80
N LEU A 369 -7.44 -8.74 -25.59
CA LEU A 369 -7.17 -7.95 -26.78
C LEU A 369 -7.06 -8.85 -28.00
N HIS A 370 -7.35 -8.33 -29.18
CA HIS A 370 -7.08 -9.00 -30.43
C HIS A 370 -5.71 -8.61 -30.97
N LYS A 371 -5.03 -9.51 -31.68
CA LYS A 371 -3.76 -9.21 -32.33
C LYS A 371 -3.83 -7.91 -33.14
N GLY A 372 -2.93 -6.97 -32.84
CA GLY A 372 -2.86 -5.64 -33.45
C GLY A 372 -3.73 -4.56 -32.79
N GLU A 373 -4.60 -4.91 -31.83
CA GLU A 373 -5.36 -3.96 -31.03
C GLU A 373 -4.43 -3.20 -30.07
N THR A 374 -4.79 -1.94 -29.80
CA THR A 374 -4.14 -1.11 -28.79
C THR A 374 -5.14 -0.65 -27.74
N LEU A 375 -4.71 -0.57 -26.48
CA LEU A 375 -5.55 -0.14 -25.38
C LEU A 375 -4.73 0.72 -24.42
N GLN A 376 -5.21 1.92 -24.07
CA GLN A 376 -4.65 2.68 -22.96
C GLN A 376 -4.94 1.94 -21.65
N LEU A 377 -3.94 1.66 -20.83
CA LEU A 377 -4.17 1.12 -19.49
C LEU A 377 -4.78 2.20 -18.59
N GLY A 378 -5.93 1.89 -17.97
CA GLY A 378 -6.56 2.77 -16.99
C GLY A 378 -5.80 2.72 -15.66
N THR A 379 -5.44 3.88 -15.12
CA THR A 379 -4.69 4.01 -13.87
C THR A 379 -5.31 5.04 -12.94
N ARG A 380 -5.27 4.78 -11.63
CA ARG A 380 -5.46 5.80 -10.60
C ARG A 380 -4.16 6.58 -10.44
N SER A 381 -4.28 7.90 -10.36
CA SER A 381 -3.13 8.78 -10.17
C SER A 381 -2.61 8.68 -8.74
N GLY A 382 -1.29 8.68 -8.59
CA GLY A 382 -0.63 8.96 -7.32
C GLY A 382 -0.06 10.38 -7.30
N ALA A 383 0.50 10.78 -6.16
CA ALA A 383 1.24 12.04 -6.03
C ALA A 383 2.44 12.09 -6.99
N ARG A 384 3.08 10.95 -7.24
CA ARG A 384 4.06 10.82 -8.33
C ARG A 384 3.34 10.70 -9.67
N THR A 385 3.52 11.72 -10.51
CA THR A 385 2.90 11.80 -11.85
C THR A 385 3.90 11.60 -13.00
N ASP A 386 5.20 11.57 -12.71
CA ASP A 386 6.27 11.46 -13.70
C ASP A 386 7.18 10.24 -13.47
N GLY A 387 7.84 9.79 -14.56
CA GLY A 387 8.70 8.60 -14.54
C GLY A 387 7.97 7.31 -14.15
N VAL A 388 6.66 7.22 -14.43
CA VAL A 388 5.87 6.01 -14.20
C VAL A 388 6.35 4.94 -15.18
N ASP A 389 7.02 3.92 -14.65
CA ASP A 389 7.55 2.82 -15.45
C ASP A 389 6.43 1.81 -15.73
N TYR A 390 6.21 1.48 -17.01
CA TYR A 390 5.25 0.45 -17.42
C TYR A 390 6.01 -0.79 -17.88
N VAL A 391 5.60 -1.96 -17.40
CA VAL A 391 6.30 -3.23 -17.66
C VAL A 391 5.33 -4.25 -18.21
N SER A 392 5.80 -5.05 -19.17
CA SER A 392 5.14 -6.26 -19.64
C SER A 392 5.93 -7.49 -19.23
N GLY A 393 5.23 -8.51 -18.72
CA GLY A 393 5.84 -9.80 -18.41
C GLY A 393 6.31 -10.58 -19.63
N ASN A 394 5.80 -10.24 -20.83
CA ASN A 394 6.20 -10.82 -22.11
C ASN A 394 5.74 -9.89 -23.25
N SER A 395 6.66 -9.03 -23.68
CA SER A 395 6.43 -8.04 -24.74
C SER A 395 6.19 -8.68 -26.12
N SER A 396 6.53 -9.96 -26.31
CA SER A 396 6.21 -10.70 -27.54
C SER A 396 4.73 -11.11 -27.63
N VAL A 397 4.01 -11.13 -26.50
CA VAL A 397 2.56 -11.35 -26.44
C VAL A 397 1.82 -10.02 -26.42
N ALA A 398 2.14 -9.14 -25.46
CA ALA A 398 1.61 -7.78 -25.40
C ALA A 398 2.70 -6.83 -24.92
N ALA A 399 3.01 -5.79 -25.70
CA ALA A 399 3.95 -4.74 -25.31
C ALA A 399 3.18 -3.59 -24.65
N ILE A 400 3.84 -2.84 -23.77
CA ILE A 400 3.31 -1.59 -23.21
C ILE A 400 4.39 -0.52 -23.35
N ASP A 401 4.01 0.68 -23.79
CA ASP A 401 4.95 1.79 -23.93
C ASP A 401 5.00 2.67 -22.67
N ALA A 402 5.91 3.66 -22.68
CA ALA A 402 6.11 4.58 -21.56
C ALA A 402 4.91 5.49 -21.26
N SER A 403 3.91 5.55 -22.15
CA SER A 403 2.65 6.27 -21.94
C SER A 403 1.52 5.36 -21.42
N GLY A 404 1.81 4.08 -21.22
CA GLY A 404 0.84 3.08 -20.76
C GLY A 404 -0.07 2.52 -21.85
N VAL A 405 0.26 2.74 -23.13
CA VAL A 405 -0.50 2.15 -24.25
C VAL A 405 -0.03 0.72 -24.46
N ILE A 406 -0.96 -0.23 -24.27
CA ILE A 406 -0.76 -1.65 -24.53
C ILE A 406 -0.95 -1.90 -26.03
N LYS A 407 -0.06 -2.67 -26.64
CA LYS A 407 -0.18 -3.20 -28.00
C LYS A 407 -0.19 -4.72 -27.96
N ALA A 408 -1.26 -5.33 -28.47
CA ALA A 408 -1.36 -6.78 -28.61
C ALA A 408 -0.51 -7.28 -29.80
N VAL A 409 0.49 -8.10 -29.53
CA VAL A 409 1.53 -8.50 -30.50
C VAL A 409 1.26 -9.88 -31.10
N ALA A 410 1.05 -10.89 -30.27
CA ALA A 410 0.83 -12.27 -30.69
C ALA A 410 -0.09 -13.01 -29.72
N PRO A 411 -0.86 -14.01 -30.19
CA PRO A 411 -1.73 -14.79 -29.32
C PRO A 411 -0.97 -15.41 -28.14
N GLY A 412 -1.58 -15.36 -26.96
CA GLY A 412 -0.98 -15.85 -25.72
C GLY A 412 -1.50 -15.11 -24.50
N SER A 413 -0.91 -15.40 -23.34
CA SER A 413 -1.22 -14.74 -22.08
C SER A 413 0.04 -14.08 -21.53
N THR A 414 -0.10 -12.87 -21.01
CA THR A 414 0.94 -12.15 -20.28
C THR A 414 0.29 -11.24 -19.23
N TRP A 415 1.07 -10.42 -18.57
CA TRP A 415 0.59 -9.33 -17.71
C TRP A 415 1.29 -8.03 -18.08
N VAL A 416 0.62 -6.92 -17.79
CA VAL A 416 1.23 -5.59 -17.77
C VAL A 416 1.10 -5.02 -16.36
N SER A 417 1.96 -4.09 -15.99
CA SER A 417 1.96 -3.45 -14.68
C SER A 417 2.39 -2.00 -14.82
N VAL A 418 1.94 -1.16 -13.90
CA VAL A 418 2.76 -0.01 -13.48
C VAL A 418 3.80 -0.62 -12.56
N ASP A 419 5.09 -0.51 -12.90
CA ASP A 419 6.21 -0.97 -12.09
C ASP A 419 6.30 -0.09 -10.83
N SER A 420 5.42 -0.45 -9.93
CA SER A 420 5.22 0.16 -8.64
C SER A 420 6.05 -0.70 -7.70
N TYR A 421 6.99 -0.03 -7.06
CA TYR A 421 8.05 -0.61 -6.26
C TYR A 421 7.54 -1.31 -4.98
N THR A 422 6.24 -1.57 -4.90
CA THR A 422 5.46 -2.19 -3.84
C THR A 422 5.05 -3.64 -4.18
N GLY A 423 5.53 -4.20 -5.30
CA GLY A 423 5.49 -5.63 -5.59
C GLY A 423 4.38 -6.09 -6.56
N MET A 424 3.96 -7.37 -6.43
CA MET A 424 3.16 -8.09 -7.44
C MET A 424 1.68 -7.65 -7.56
N LEU A 425 1.17 -6.81 -6.66
CA LEU A 425 -0.26 -6.49 -6.54
C LEU A 425 -0.82 -5.57 -7.64
N ASN A 426 0.03 -5.07 -8.53
CA ASN A 426 -0.34 -4.10 -9.57
C ASN A 426 -0.29 -4.67 -11.00
N ARG A 427 -0.41 -5.99 -11.15
CA ARG A 427 -0.43 -6.66 -12.45
C ARG A 427 -1.84 -6.78 -13.01
N VAL A 428 -2.00 -6.40 -14.28
CA VAL A 428 -3.21 -6.62 -15.07
C VAL A 428 -2.92 -7.74 -16.07
N ASN A 429 -3.68 -8.83 -15.96
CA ASN A 429 -3.55 -9.96 -16.88
C ASN A 429 -4.10 -9.59 -18.25
N ILE A 430 -3.31 -9.84 -19.30
CA ILE A 430 -3.64 -9.60 -20.69
C ILE A 430 -3.66 -10.93 -21.43
N VAL A 431 -4.77 -11.21 -22.12
CA VAL A 431 -4.86 -12.32 -23.07
C VAL A 431 -4.98 -11.73 -24.46
N VAL A 432 -4.07 -12.12 -25.35
CA VAL A 432 -4.15 -11.79 -26.77
C VAL A 432 -4.75 -12.97 -27.52
N ALA A 433 -5.82 -12.72 -28.25
CA ALA A 433 -6.46 -13.68 -29.14
C ALA A 433 -6.21 -13.30 -30.61
N ASP A 434 -6.34 -14.27 -31.52
CA ASP A 434 -6.40 -13.95 -32.94
C ASP A 434 -7.63 -13.13 -33.26
N LYS A 435 -7.48 -12.21 -34.22
CA LYS A 435 -8.60 -11.41 -34.72
C LYS A 435 -9.51 -12.31 -35.54
N THR A 436 -10.63 -12.74 -34.99
CA THR A 436 -11.72 -13.35 -35.76
C THR A 436 -12.64 -12.22 -36.24
N ALA A 437 -12.94 -12.16 -37.54
CA ALA A 437 -14.01 -11.27 -38.05
C ALA A 437 -15.34 -12.00 -37.79
N THR A 438 -16.32 -11.40 -37.10
CA THR A 438 -17.29 -10.46 -37.70
C THR A 438 -17.90 -9.45 -36.72
N GLU A 439 -17.52 -9.47 -35.44
CA GLU A 439 -18.22 -8.74 -34.38
C GLU A 439 -17.48 -7.45 -33.96
N GLN A 440 -18.20 -6.33 -33.90
CA GLN A 440 -17.64 -5.03 -33.51
C GLN A 440 -18.63 -4.25 -32.66
N VAL A 441 -18.11 -3.44 -31.74
CA VAL A 441 -18.90 -2.49 -30.97
C VAL A 441 -19.49 -1.43 -31.90
N SER A 442 -20.76 -1.08 -31.72
CA SER A 442 -21.41 -0.02 -32.49
C SER A 442 -20.68 1.31 -32.32
N LYS A 443 -20.57 2.10 -33.41
CA LYS A 443 -19.84 3.38 -33.41
C LYS A 443 -20.20 4.32 -32.25
N TRP A 444 -21.46 4.32 -31.81
CA TRP A 444 -21.93 5.17 -30.71
C TRP A 444 -21.36 4.76 -29.35
N ALA A 445 -20.99 3.49 -29.16
CA ALA A 445 -20.52 2.93 -27.90
C ALA A 445 -18.98 2.80 -27.83
N VAL A 446 -18.28 2.89 -28.96
CA VAL A 446 -16.82 2.63 -29.04
C VAL A 446 -16.01 3.40 -28.00
N LYS A 447 -16.31 4.68 -27.78
CA LYS A 447 -15.58 5.51 -26.82
C LYS A 447 -15.73 5.00 -25.38
N ASP A 448 -16.97 4.81 -24.94
CA ASP A 448 -17.27 4.41 -23.56
C ASP A 448 -16.87 2.95 -23.33
N TYR A 449 -17.01 2.08 -24.34
CA TYR A 449 -16.47 0.73 -24.31
C TYR A 449 -14.95 0.72 -24.16
N ALA A 450 -14.21 1.56 -24.90
CA ALA A 450 -12.76 1.61 -24.80
C ALA A 450 -12.32 2.07 -23.40
N LEU A 451 -13.04 3.02 -22.79
CA LEU A 451 -12.82 3.42 -21.39
C LEU A 451 -13.15 2.29 -20.41
N ALA A 452 -14.30 1.63 -20.58
CA ALA A 452 -14.70 0.49 -19.76
C ALA A 452 -13.64 -0.62 -19.80
N LYS A 453 -13.13 -0.93 -20.99
CA LYS A 453 -12.09 -1.92 -21.22
C LYS A 453 -10.75 -1.49 -20.63
N SER A 454 -10.37 -0.22 -20.80
CA SER A 454 -9.18 0.40 -20.19
C SER A 454 -9.17 0.26 -18.67
N ASN A 455 -10.35 0.43 -18.05
CA ASN A 455 -10.59 0.29 -16.62
C ASN A 455 -10.83 -1.18 -16.17
N GLY A 456 -10.76 -2.15 -17.09
CA GLY A 456 -10.98 -3.57 -16.79
C GLY A 456 -12.42 -3.94 -16.42
N LEU A 457 -13.40 -3.12 -16.80
CA LEU A 457 -14.84 -3.36 -16.60
C LEU A 457 -15.45 -4.27 -17.66
N VAL A 458 -14.69 -4.55 -18.73
CA VAL A 458 -14.99 -5.54 -19.76
C VAL A 458 -14.05 -6.71 -19.55
N ASP A 459 -14.55 -7.76 -18.90
CA ASP A 459 -13.76 -8.97 -18.67
C ASP A 459 -13.77 -9.88 -19.91
N LYS A 460 -12.75 -10.72 -20.02
CA LYS A 460 -12.57 -11.64 -21.14
C LYS A 460 -13.82 -12.45 -21.52
N PRO A 461 -14.59 -13.07 -20.58
CA PRO A 461 -15.74 -13.88 -20.92
C PRO A 461 -16.89 -13.13 -21.60
N HIS A 462 -17.01 -11.82 -21.40
CA HIS A 462 -18.14 -11.03 -21.92
C HIS A 462 -17.74 -10.08 -23.05
N ASP A 463 -16.47 -10.03 -23.45
CA ASP A 463 -15.97 -9.17 -24.54
C ASP A 463 -16.35 -9.73 -25.94
N HIS A 464 -17.65 -9.92 -26.17
CA HIS A 464 -18.24 -10.44 -27.41
C HIS A 464 -19.74 -10.10 -27.46
N SER A 465 -20.44 -10.54 -28.52
CA SER A 465 -21.91 -10.49 -28.65
C SER A 465 -22.53 -9.12 -28.40
N TYR A 466 -21.83 -8.06 -28.82
CA TYR A 466 -22.04 -6.68 -28.38
C TYR A 466 -23.48 -6.17 -28.55
N GLN A 467 -24.13 -6.48 -29.67
CA GLN A 467 -25.51 -6.04 -29.95
C GLN A 467 -26.57 -7.04 -29.48
N THR A 468 -26.18 -8.16 -28.87
CA THR A 468 -27.14 -9.15 -28.39
C THR A 468 -27.65 -8.79 -26.98
N PRO A 469 -28.90 -9.12 -26.64
CA PRO A 469 -29.43 -8.92 -25.30
C PRO A 469 -28.63 -9.67 -24.23
N ILE A 470 -28.22 -8.96 -23.16
CA ILE A 470 -27.50 -9.55 -22.03
C ILE A 470 -28.47 -10.26 -21.07
N SER A 471 -28.00 -11.35 -20.46
CA SER A 471 -28.74 -12.04 -19.42
C SER A 471 -28.77 -11.25 -18.10
N ARG A 472 -29.73 -11.56 -17.23
CA ARG A 472 -29.80 -10.99 -15.87
C ARG A 472 -28.58 -11.39 -15.04
N TYR A 473 -28.07 -12.59 -15.24
CA TYR A 473 -26.90 -13.10 -14.55
C TYR A 473 -25.63 -12.32 -14.94
N ASP A 474 -25.32 -12.25 -16.23
CA ASP A 474 -24.10 -11.58 -16.69
C ASP A 474 -24.13 -10.10 -16.32
N PHE A 475 -25.28 -9.43 -16.47
CA PHE A 475 -25.44 -8.03 -16.07
C PHE A 475 -25.19 -7.80 -14.58
N ALA A 476 -25.79 -8.62 -13.71
CA ALA A 476 -25.60 -8.49 -12.26
C ALA A 476 -24.16 -8.81 -11.85
N ALA A 477 -23.57 -9.87 -12.43
CA ALA A 477 -22.19 -10.28 -12.15
C ALA A 477 -21.18 -9.19 -12.55
N LEU A 478 -21.30 -8.62 -13.76
CA LEU A 478 -20.46 -7.51 -14.23
C LEU A 478 -20.63 -6.25 -13.36
N ALA A 479 -21.85 -5.97 -12.88
CA ALA A 479 -22.10 -4.83 -12.01
C ALA A 479 -21.41 -4.96 -10.64
N ILE A 480 -21.37 -6.17 -10.07
CA ILE A 480 -20.62 -6.43 -8.83
C ILE A 480 -19.11 -6.40 -9.06
N GLN A 481 -18.62 -6.91 -10.20
CA GLN A 481 -17.21 -6.79 -10.55
C GLN A 481 -16.76 -5.33 -10.75
N MET A 482 -17.59 -4.52 -11.40
CA MET A 482 -17.37 -3.08 -11.50
C MET A 482 -17.36 -2.45 -10.10
N LEU A 483 -18.25 -2.87 -9.19
CA LEU A 483 -18.25 -2.38 -7.80
C LEU A 483 -16.95 -2.74 -7.05
N GLU A 484 -16.45 -3.97 -7.16
CA GLU A 484 -15.13 -4.37 -6.60
C GLU A 484 -14.01 -3.49 -7.14
N THR A 485 -14.02 -3.26 -8.46
CA THR A 485 -13.04 -2.42 -9.15
C THR A 485 -13.11 -0.97 -8.69
N ALA A 486 -14.32 -0.39 -8.67
CA ALA A 486 -14.58 0.99 -8.29
C ALA A 486 -14.36 1.25 -6.80
N THR A 487 -14.57 0.29 -5.91
CA THR A 487 -14.33 0.49 -4.46
C THR A 487 -12.94 0.03 -4.02
N SER A 488 -12.20 -0.63 -4.90
CA SER A 488 -10.94 -1.30 -4.59
C SER A 488 -11.05 -2.35 -3.48
N GLN A 489 -12.22 -2.97 -3.31
CA GLN A 489 -12.47 -4.01 -2.32
C GLN A 489 -12.72 -5.37 -2.97
N TYR A 490 -12.29 -6.43 -2.28
CA TYR A 490 -12.73 -7.79 -2.55
C TYR A 490 -13.98 -8.04 -1.72
N LEU A 491 -15.09 -8.37 -2.37
CA LEU A 491 -16.39 -8.55 -1.74
C LEU A 491 -16.70 -10.02 -1.43
N TYR A 492 -15.91 -10.95 -1.98
CA TYR A 492 -16.02 -12.37 -1.67
C TYR A 492 -15.70 -12.66 -0.21
N THR A 493 -16.54 -13.48 0.41
CA THR A 493 -16.25 -14.18 1.68
C THR A 493 -16.66 -15.64 1.55
N GLU A 494 -16.13 -16.51 2.40
CA GLU A 494 -16.52 -17.93 2.38
C GLU A 494 -18.02 -18.12 2.74
N GLU A 495 -18.58 -17.22 3.54
CA GLU A 495 -19.98 -17.28 4.02
C GLU A 495 -21.03 -17.02 2.92
N ILE A 496 -20.60 -16.44 1.80
CA ILE A 496 -21.45 -16.15 0.63
C ILE A 496 -21.04 -16.97 -0.59
N GLY A 497 -20.13 -17.93 -0.40
CA GLY A 497 -19.57 -18.76 -1.45
C GLY A 497 -20.58 -19.73 -2.08
N ILE A 498 -20.05 -20.67 -2.85
CA ILE A 498 -20.83 -21.73 -3.51
C ILE A 498 -21.64 -22.51 -2.46
N GLY A 499 -22.92 -22.74 -2.72
CA GLY A 499 -23.85 -23.44 -1.84
C GLY A 499 -24.67 -22.53 -0.92
N HIS A 500 -24.37 -21.23 -0.88
CA HIS A 500 -25.04 -20.26 0.00
C HIS A 500 -26.09 -19.39 -0.73
N SER A 501 -26.34 -19.66 -2.01
CA SER A 501 -27.30 -18.87 -2.79
C SER A 501 -28.73 -18.92 -2.22
N PRO A 502 -29.42 -17.77 -2.11
CA PRO A 502 -30.84 -17.74 -1.76
C PRO A 502 -31.75 -18.23 -2.90
N PHE A 503 -31.19 -18.47 -4.09
CA PHE A 503 -31.90 -18.92 -5.28
C PHE A 503 -31.55 -20.38 -5.62
N LYS A 504 -32.53 -21.13 -6.13
CA LYS A 504 -32.36 -22.53 -6.53
C LYS A 504 -31.80 -22.69 -7.95
N ASP A 505 -31.89 -21.65 -8.77
CA ASP A 505 -31.58 -21.68 -10.20
C ASP A 505 -30.23 -21.01 -10.55
N VAL A 506 -29.50 -20.52 -9.56
CA VAL A 506 -28.15 -19.95 -9.71
C VAL A 506 -27.39 -20.08 -8.40
N ASP A 507 -26.12 -20.46 -8.47
CA ASP A 507 -25.23 -20.56 -7.32
C ASP A 507 -23.90 -19.85 -7.64
N ASP A 508 -23.87 -18.56 -7.35
CA ASP A 508 -22.74 -17.67 -7.63
C ASP A 508 -22.67 -16.60 -6.54
N TRP A 509 -21.48 -16.45 -5.94
CA TRP A 509 -21.28 -15.55 -4.82
C TRP A 509 -21.65 -14.10 -5.14
N ARG A 510 -21.49 -13.63 -6.39
CA ARG A 510 -21.81 -12.25 -6.79
C ARG A 510 -23.31 -12.02 -6.72
N ILE A 511 -24.09 -13.03 -7.13
CA ILE A 511 -25.55 -12.99 -7.09
C ILE A 511 -26.04 -13.09 -5.64
N THR A 512 -25.44 -13.99 -4.85
CA THR A 512 -25.69 -14.10 -3.41
C THR A 512 -25.44 -12.77 -2.71
N TRP A 513 -24.25 -12.19 -2.90
CA TRP A 513 -23.85 -10.91 -2.31
C TRP A 513 -24.78 -9.77 -2.74
N ALA A 514 -25.08 -9.67 -4.04
CA ALA A 514 -25.97 -8.65 -4.55
C ALA A 514 -27.38 -8.76 -3.96
N ASN A 515 -27.88 -9.97 -3.71
CA ASN A 515 -29.20 -10.15 -3.10
C ASN A 515 -29.19 -9.76 -1.61
N LEU A 516 -28.20 -10.24 -0.86
CA LEU A 516 -28.05 -9.94 0.58
C LEU A 516 -27.86 -8.43 0.83
N ASN A 517 -27.25 -7.71 -0.12
CA ASN A 517 -27.05 -6.26 -0.05
C ASN A 517 -28.16 -5.45 -0.74
N GLY A 518 -29.29 -6.09 -1.11
CA GLY A 518 -30.46 -5.40 -1.65
C GLY A 518 -30.27 -4.79 -3.05
N ILE A 519 -29.22 -5.17 -3.77
CA ILE A 519 -28.97 -4.71 -5.15
C ILE A 519 -29.93 -5.39 -6.12
N ILE A 520 -30.17 -6.69 -5.94
CA ILE A 520 -31.05 -7.50 -6.78
C ILE A 520 -32.15 -8.20 -5.97
N GLN A 521 -33.24 -8.50 -6.67
CA GLN A 521 -34.33 -9.33 -6.18
C GLN A 521 -34.60 -10.49 -7.14
N GLY A 522 -35.17 -11.57 -6.61
CA GLY A 522 -35.66 -12.70 -7.39
C GLY A 522 -36.87 -12.34 -8.25
N THR A 523 -37.19 -13.21 -9.20
CA THR A 523 -38.37 -13.13 -10.08
C THR A 523 -39.55 -13.96 -9.56
N GLY A 524 -39.34 -14.72 -8.50
CA GLY A 524 -40.34 -15.56 -7.84
C GLY A 524 -39.73 -16.27 -6.63
N GLN A 525 -40.49 -17.18 -6.03
CA GLN A 525 -40.04 -17.91 -4.84
C GLN A 525 -38.75 -18.69 -5.11
N ASN A 526 -37.65 -18.25 -4.49
CA ASN A 526 -36.29 -18.79 -4.60
C ASN A 526 -35.79 -18.93 -6.05
N LYS A 527 -36.19 -18.02 -6.96
CA LYS A 527 -35.73 -17.99 -8.35
C LYS A 527 -35.17 -16.62 -8.72
N PHE A 528 -34.02 -16.60 -9.38
CA PHE A 528 -33.42 -15.41 -9.97
C PHE A 528 -33.70 -15.27 -11.48
N SER A 529 -33.91 -16.40 -12.16
CA SER A 529 -34.01 -16.53 -13.63
C SER A 529 -32.77 -16.01 -14.36
N PRO A 530 -31.60 -16.65 -14.18
CA PRO A 530 -30.31 -16.13 -14.66
C PRO A 530 -30.24 -15.95 -16.18
N THR A 531 -30.88 -16.86 -16.94
CA THR A 531 -30.84 -16.86 -18.42
C THR A 531 -31.83 -15.89 -19.07
N ASN A 532 -32.76 -15.31 -18.31
CA ASN A 532 -33.66 -14.30 -18.85
C ASN A 532 -32.89 -13.02 -19.15
N THR A 533 -33.24 -12.34 -20.25
CA THR A 533 -32.65 -11.04 -20.59
C THR A 533 -33.14 -9.96 -19.63
N ILE A 534 -32.28 -9.00 -19.27
CA ILE A 534 -32.65 -7.88 -18.40
C ILE A 534 -33.38 -6.76 -19.16
N THR A 535 -34.42 -6.18 -18.55
CA THR A 535 -35.10 -4.99 -19.09
C THR A 535 -34.40 -3.69 -18.68
N ARG A 536 -34.62 -2.62 -19.43
CA ARG A 536 -34.04 -1.29 -19.14
C ARG A 536 -34.44 -0.74 -17.77
N GLU A 537 -35.68 -0.92 -17.32
CA GLU A 537 -36.11 -0.48 -15.98
C GLU A 537 -35.46 -1.31 -14.84
N GLN A 538 -35.19 -2.59 -15.09
CA GLN A 538 -34.48 -3.46 -14.16
C GLN A 538 -33.00 -3.08 -14.07
N ALA A 539 -32.36 -2.83 -15.21
CA ALA A 539 -30.97 -2.38 -15.28
C ALA A 539 -30.77 -1.03 -14.57
N ALA A 540 -31.66 -0.05 -14.79
CA ALA A 540 -31.60 1.25 -14.11
C ALA A 540 -31.71 1.10 -12.58
N THR A 541 -32.63 0.26 -12.11
CA THR A 541 -32.80 -0.01 -10.68
C THR A 541 -31.56 -0.67 -10.07
N LEU A 542 -31.02 -1.70 -10.73
CA LEU A 542 -29.85 -2.43 -10.26
C LEU A 542 -28.63 -1.51 -10.18
N MET A 543 -28.32 -0.76 -11.25
CA MET A 543 -27.16 0.13 -11.27
C MET A 543 -27.26 1.27 -10.26
N LEU A 544 -28.47 1.80 -10.01
CA LEU A 544 -28.68 2.79 -8.96
C LEU A 544 -28.43 2.18 -7.57
N ASN A 545 -28.85 0.94 -7.33
CA ASN A 545 -28.57 0.25 -6.08
C ASN A 545 -27.09 -0.08 -5.92
N VAL A 546 -26.38 -0.44 -7.00
CA VAL A 546 -24.91 -0.59 -7.01
C VAL A 546 -24.24 0.73 -6.61
N TYR A 547 -24.68 1.86 -7.19
CA TYR A 547 -24.14 3.17 -6.82
C TYR A 547 -24.38 3.50 -5.33
N LYS A 548 -25.60 3.29 -4.82
CA LYS A 548 -25.92 3.45 -3.39
C LYS A 548 -25.03 2.57 -2.51
N GLN A 549 -24.80 1.33 -2.92
CA GLN A 549 -23.96 0.41 -2.17
C GLN A 549 -22.48 0.83 -2.21
N ALA A 550 -21.99 1.36 -3.33
CA ALA A 550 -20.66 1.93 -3.42
C ALA A 550 -20.45 3.08 -2.43
N GLN A 551 -21.43 3.99 -2.29
CA GLN A 551 -21.36 5.07 -1.30
C GLN A 551 -21.22 4.52 0.12
N ARG A 552 -22.02 3.51 0.49
CA ARG A 552 -21.93 2.85 1.80
C ARG A 552 -20.58 2.19 2.04
N ILE A 553 -20.05 1.48 1.05
CA ILE A 553 -18.74 0.81 1.12
C ILE A 553 -17.62 1.83 1.33
N LEU A 554 -17.72 2.99 0.68
CA LEU A 554 -16.75 4.09 0.82
C LEU A 554 -16.96 4.91 2.11
N GLY A 555 -17.98 4.59 2.91
CA GLY A 555 -18.35 5.31 4.14
C GLY A 555 -19.04 6.65 3.87
N LYS A 556 -19.41 6.98 2.64
CA LYS A 556 -20.09 8.24 2.34
C LYS A 556 -21.50 8.24 2.93
N ASP A 557 -21.97 9.43 3.32
CA ASP A 557 -23.33 9.63 3.80
C ASP A 557 -24.37 9.13 2.78
N GLU A 558 -25.56 8.79 3.29
CA GLU A 558 -26.66 8.41 2.41
C GLU A 558 -26.99 9.56 1.45
N ILE A 559 -27.21 9.22 0.18
CA ILE A 559 -27.53 10.21 -0.86
C ILE A 559 -28.80 10.96 -0.46
N VAL A 560 -28.67 12.26 -0.23
CA VAL A 560 -29.79 13.17 0.00
C VAL A 560 -30.42 13.49 -1.36
N TRP A 561 -31.47 12.76 -1.72
CA TRP A 561 -32.10 12.84 -3.04
C TRP A 561 -32.83 14.16 -3.30
N GLU A 562 -33.09 14.93 -2.25
CA GLU A 562 -33.67 16.28 -2.30
C GLU A 562 -32.66 17.30 -2.85
N ASP A 563 -31.37 17.09 -2.63
CA ASP A 563 -30.30 17.97 -3.11
C ASP A 563 -29.99 17.76 -4.60
N ILE A 564 -30.45 16.65 -5.18
CA ILE A 564 -30.34 16.35 -6.61
C ILE A 564 -31.61 16.88 -7.30
N PRO A 565 -31.51 17.96 -8.11
CA PRO A 565 -32.69 18.57 -8.70
C PRO A 565 -33.36 17.64 -9.71
N ARG A 566 -34.69 17.53 -9.63
CA ARG A 566 -35.51 16.77 -10.59
C ARG A 566 -35.63 17.53 -11.91
N THR A 567 -34.59 17.43 -12.74
CA THR A 567 -34.48 18.15 -14.02
C THR A 567 -35.02 17.36 -15.22
N VAL A 568 -35.26 16.06 -15.05
CA VAL A 568 -35.73 15.18 -16.12
C VAL A 568 -37.25 15.30 -16.24
N ALA A 569 -37.72 15.78 -17.39
CA ALA A 569 -39.14 15.78 -17.71
C ALA A 569 -39.70 14.36 -17.79
N ALA A 570 -41.00 14.18 -17.51
CA ALA A 570 -41.63 12.88 -17.61
C ALA A 570 -41.50 12.31 -19.04
N PHE A 571 -41.11 11.04 -19.13
CA PHE A 571 -41.01 10.36 -20.42
C PHE A 571 -42.40 10.16 -21.03
N THR A 572 -42.48 10.18 -22.36
CA THR A 572 -43.74 9.97 -23.11
C THR A 572 -44.32 8.57 -22.87
N ASP A 573 -43.49 7.59 -22.51
CA ASP A 573 -43.87 6.24 -22.13
C ASP A 573 -43.82 5.99 -20.61
N ASP A 574 -43.94 7.04 -19.79
CA ASP A 574 -43.91 6.97 -18.32
C ASP A 574 -44.92 5.97 -17.71
N ARG A 575 -46.07 5.77 -18.37
CA ARG A 575 -47.09 4.79 -17.93
C ARG A 575 -46.65 3.34 -18.13
N ALA A 576 -45.68 3.08 -19.02
CA ALA A 576 -45.13 1.75 -19.25
C ALA A 576 -44.04 1.38 -18.22
N ILE A 577 -43.52 2.36 -17.47
CA ILE A 577 -42.55 2.13 -16.41
C ILE A 577 -43.28 1.50 -15.22
N ALA A 578 -42.78 0.35 -14.75
CA ALA A 578 -43.38 -0.32 -13.61
C ALA A 578 -43.35 0.59 -12.37
N LYS A 579 -44.42 0.56 -11.57
CA LYS A 579 -44.54 1.41 -10.36
C LYS A 579 -43.34 1.26 -9.43
N TRP A 580 -42.83 0.04 -9.26
CA TRP A 580 -41.67 -0.26 -8.42
C TRP A 580 -40.34 0.30 -8.97
N ALA A 581 -40.24 0.50 -10.29
CA ALA A 581 -39.02 0.96 -10.94
C ALA A 581 -38.99 2.48 -11.17
N LYS A 582 -40.14 3.14 -11.08
CA LYS A 582 -40.33 4.52 -11.56
C LYS A 582 -39.35 5.50 -10.94
N GLU A 583 -39.29 5.55 -9.61
CA GLU A 583 -38.35 6.46 -8.93
C GLU A 583 -36.90 6.16 -9.33
N ASN A 584 -36.50 4.88 -9.34
CA ASN A 584 -35.13 4.50 -9.69
C ASN A 584 -34.77 4.85 -11.14
N VAL A 585 -35.72 4.74 -12.08
CA VAL A 585 -35.52 5.14 -13.49
C VAL A 585 -35.22 6.63 -13.59
N TYR A 586 -36.01 7.48 -12.92
CA TYR A 586 -35.77 8.92 -12.95
C TYR A 586 -34.48 9.31 -12.23
N ARG A 587 -34.19 8.73 -11.06
CA ARG A 587 -32.92 8.98 -10.35
C ARG A 587 -31.69 8.51 -11.13
N ALA A 588 -31.76 7.35 -11.78
CA ALA A 588 -30.68 6.89 -12.67
C ALA A 588 -30.49 7.81 -13.89
N THR A 589 -31.57 8.45 -14.37
CA THR A 589 -31.49 9.41 -15.47
C THR A 589 -30.89 10.74 -15.01
N GLU A 590 -31.30 11.25 -13.84
CA GLU A 590 -30.77 12.47 -13.21
C GLU A 590 -29.27 12.36 -12.94
N LEU A 591 -28.82 11.19 -12.45
CA LEU A 591 -27.40 10.88 -12.24
C LEU A 591 -26.65 10.55 -13.53
N THR A 592 -27.32 10.59 -14.69
CA THR A 592 -26.78 10.23 -16.01
C THR A 592 -26.23 8.80 -16.13
N ILE A 593 -26.61 7.92 -15.21
CA ILE A 593 -26.29 6.48 -15.24
C ILE A 593 -26.86 5.86 -16.50
N MET A 594 -28.12 6.19 -16.81
CA MET A 594 -28.84 5.67 -17.97
C MET A 594 -29.68 6.76 -18.62
N LYS A 595 -29.61 6.86 -19.95
CA LYS A 595 -30.35 7.86 -20.73
C LYS A 595 -31.55 7.23 -21.43
N GLY A 596 -32.53 8.07 -21.79
CA GLY A 596 -33.63 7.70 -22.68
C GLY A 596 -33.14 7.25 -24.06
N THR A 597 -34.02 6.62 -24.83
CA THR A 597 -33.70 6.05 -26.17
C THR A 597 -33.89 7.04 -27.32
N GLY A 598 -34.33 8.27 -27.02
CA GLY A 598 -34.71 9.29 -28.01
C GLY A 598 -36.20 9.60 -27.96
N SER A 599 -36.65 10.65 -28.66
CA SER A 599 -38.06 11.06 -28.75
C SER A 599 -38.77 11.20 -27.39
N ASN A 600 -38.03 11.58 -26.34
CA ASN A 600 -38.49 11.61 -24.96
C ASN A 600 -39.10 10.27 -24.49
N GLN A 601 -38.51 9.12 -24.86
CA GLN A 601 -38.89 7.78 -24.40
C GLN A 601 -37.79 7.14 -23.54
N PHE A 602 -38.19 6.32 -22.57
CA PHE A 602 -37.27 5.49 -21.80
C PHE A 602 -37.19 4.05 -22.30
N THR A 603 -38.28 3.53 -22.86
CA THR A 603 -38.48 2.14 -23.31
C THR A 603 -38.25 1.12 -22.18
N PRO A 604 -39.04 1.14 -21.09
CA PRO A 604 -38.75 0.41 -19.85
C PRO A 604 -38.68 -1.12 -20.01
N LYS A 605 -39.44 -1.68 -20.95
CA LYS A 605 -39.47 -3.13 -21.25
C LYS A 605 -38.47 -3.53 -22.34
N GLY A 606 -37.75 -2.56 -22.91
CA GLY A 606 -36.68 -2.85 -23.87
C GLY A 606 -35.58 -3.68 -23.22
N LYS A 607 -34.93 -4.53 -24.00
CA LYS A 607 -33.82 -5.38 -23.54
C LYS A 607 -32.52 -4.60 -23.63
N LEU A 608 -31.63 -4.79 -22.66
CA LEU A 608 -30.29 -4.21 -22.69
C LEU A 608 -29.33 -5.14 -23.43
N THR A 609 -28.42 -4.57 -24.22
CA THR A 609 -27.36 -5.31 -24.94
C THR A 609 -26.02 -5.27 -24.20
N TYR A 610 -25.07 -6.13 -24.56
CA TYR A 610 -23.72 -6.12 -23.99
C TYR A 610 -23.03 -4.74 -24.12
N GLU A 611 -23.04 -4.11 -25.30
CA GLU A 611 -22.40 -2.80 -25.49
C GLU A 611 -23.06 -1.69 -24.67
N GLN A 612 -24.39 -1.76 -24.48
CA GLN A 612 -25.09 -0.85 -23.59
C GLN A 612 -24.73 -1.10 -22.13
N THR A 613 -24.55 -2.36 -21.72
CA THR A 613 -24.07 -2.70 -20.37
C THR A 613 -22.72 -2.05 -20.10
N PHE A 614 -21.75 -2.18 -21.00
CA PHE A 614 -20.42 -1.60 -20.78
C PHE A 614 -20.44 -0.07 -20.62
N VAL A 615 -21.28 0.61 -21.41
CA VAL A 615 -21.52 2.06 -21.25
C VAL A 615 -22.11 2.37 -19.87
N LEU A 616 -23.10 1.59 -19.41
CA LEU A 616 -23.71 1.78 -18.09
C LEU A 616 -22.72 1.54 -16.95
N LEU A 617 -21.90 0.49 -17.05
CA LEU A 617 -20.85 0.19 -16.07
C LEU A 617 -19.85 1.35 -15.97
N GLN A 618 -19.38 1.86 -17.12
CA GLN A 618 -18.46 3.00 -17.18
C GLN A 618 -19.07 4.27 -16.56
N ASN A 619 -20.34 4.57 -16.85
CA ASN A 619 -21.00 5.74 -16.27
C ASN A 619 -21.07 5.69 -14.74
N VAL A 620 -21.41 4.51 -14.17
CA VAL A 620 -21.45 4.35 -12.72
C VAL A 620 -20.05 4.34 -12.12
N PHE A 621 -19.09 3.70 -12.77
CA PHE A 621 -17.69 3.73 -12.37
C PHE A 621 -17.17 5.17 -12.26
N ASP A 622 -17.39 6.01 -13.29
CA ASP A 622 -17.00 7.42 -13.28
C ASP A 622 -17.70 8.22 -12.19
N LEU A 623 -18.96 7.91 -11.90
CA LEU A 623 -19.71 8.55 -10.81
C LEU A 623 -19.09 8.21 -9.45
N ILE A 624 -18.69 6.95 -9.24
CA ILE A 624 -18.04 6.49 -8.00
C ILE A 624 -16.64 7.11 -7.86
N GLU A 625 -15.81 7.07 -8.91
CA GLU A 625 -14.44 7.60 -8.85
C GLU A 625 -14.43 9.12 -8.63
N LYS A 626 -15.37 9.88 -9.21
CA LYS A 626 -15.50 11.32 -8.95
C LYS A 626 -15.76 11.64 -7.48
N GLN A 627 -16.56 10.82 -6.80
CA GLN A 627 -16.89 11.00 -5.38
C GLN A 627 -15.76 10.61 -4.42
N LYS A 628 -14.71 9.93 -4.90
CA LYS A 628 -13.50 9.68 -4.10
C LYS A 628 -12.58 10.89 -4.02
N ASN A 629 -12.66 11.78 -5.01
CA ASN A 629 -11.78 12.94 -5.14
C ASN A 629 -12.42 14.22 -4.57
N VAL A 630 -13.57 14.09 -3.91
CA VAL A 630 -14.36 15.14 -3.25
C VAL A 630 -14.70 14.64 -1.86
#